data_AF-A0A915N850-F1
#
_entry.id   AF-A0A915N850-F1
#
_cell.length_a   1.000
_cell.length_b   1.000
_cell.length_c   1.000
_cell.angle_alpha   90.00
_cell.angle_beta   90.00
_cell.angle_gamma   90.00
#
_symmetry.space_group_name_H-M   'P 1'
#
loop_
_entity.id
_entity.type
_entity.pdbx_description
1 polymer ?
#
loop_
_entity_poly.entity_id
_entity_poly.type
_entity_poly.pdbx_seq_one_letter_code
_entity_poly.pdbx_strand_id
1 'polypeptide(L)'
;MFVCCLYASSYWDGARTSIASFWDGVGLFWHGYEITGLENLPEEGPALIVTYHGTLPLDLYYVISKGILFKKRTIHCVADKFVFKIPGWGKMCKVFGMTPGTVDDCIKTLKDGHLLIIAPGGVREALFSNPVNYETIWGNRLGFAKVVIGADVPVIPMFTENCRDAFRTPRWGRRLFRPLYEKTRLPLCPIYGGFPVKMVTHLGKPLKFSSNSTPEEVKNQVETAVNIF
;
A
#
# COMPACT_ATOMS: atom_id res chain seq x y z
N MET A 1 -19.73 -25.46 17.28
CA MET A 1 -19.29 -24.62 16.12
C MET A 1 -18.43 -23.41 16.51
N PHE A 2 -18.52 -22.87 17.74
CA PHE A 2 -17.71 -21.71 18.17
C PHE A 2 -16.21 -21.99 18.44
N VAL A 3 -15.87 -23.15 18.98
CA VAL A 3 -14.48 -23.50 19.34
C VAL A 3 -13.56 -23.61 18.11
N CYS A 4 -14.09 -24.11 16.99
CA CYS A 4 -13.31 -24.27 15.75
C CYS A 4 -13.01 -22.92 15.07
N CYS A 5 -13.89 -21.92 15.21
CA CYS A 5 -13.65 -20.56 14.71
C CYS A 5 -12.59 -19.82 15.53
N LEU A 6 -12.60 -19.99 16.86
CA LEU A 6 -11.59 -19.43 17.77
C LEU A 6 -10.20 -20.06 17.56
N TYR A 7 -10.14 -21.37 17.30
CA TYR A 7 -8.88 -22.06 16.95
C TYR A 7 -8.37 -21.67 15.55
N ALA A 8 -9.28 -21.47 14.60
CA ALA A 8 -8.91 -20.98 13.28
C ALA A 8 -8.40 -19.53 13.34
N SER A 9 -9.06 -18.63 14.09
CA SER A 9 -8.57 -17.27 14.28
C SER A 9 -7.21 -17.25 14.96
N SER A 10 -7.00 -18.03 16.03
CA SER A 10 -5.69 -18.11 16.70
C SER A 10 -4.57 -18.62 15.79
N TYR A 11 -4.85 -19.60 14.92
CA TYR A 11 -3.90 -20.08 13.92
C TYR A 11 -3.54 -18.99 12.89
N TRP A 12 -4.55 -18.31 12.34
CA TRP A 12 -4.34 -17.23 11.38
C TRP A 12 -3.63 -16.03 12.00
N ASP A 13 -3.91 -15.72 13.26
CA ASP A 13 -3.27 -14.63 14.00
C ASP A 13 -1.82 -14.97 14.36
N GLY A 14 -1.55 -16.24 14.72
CA GLY A 14 -0.19 -16.76 14.87
C GLY A 14 0.58 -16.70 13.56
N ALA A 15 -0.02 -17.17 12.45
CA ALA A 15 0.60 -17.11 11.12
C ALA A 15 0.88 -15.68 10.66
N ARG A 16 -0.05 -14.74 10.89
CA ARG A 16 0.13 -13.31 10.62
C ARG A 16 1.27 -12.73 11.43
N THR A 17 1.34 -13.06 12.72
CA THR A 17 2.40 -12.58 13.60
C THR A 17 3.75 -13.12 13.17
N SER A 18 3.88 -14.42 12.87
CA SER A 18 5.14 -15.00 12.39
C SER A 18 5.60 -14.39 11.06
N ILE A 19 4.69 -14.21 10.11
CA ILE A 19 5.01 -13.59 8.82
C ILE A 19 5.36 -12.11 9.00
N ALA A 20 4.63 -11.38 9.86
CA ALA A 20 4.95 -10.00 10.20
C ALA A 20 6.34 -9.88 10.84
N SER A 21 6.68 -10.76 11.79
CA SER A 21 8.02 -10.79 12.40
C SER A 21 9.12 -11.09 11.38
N PHE A 22 8.86 -11.98 10.41
CA PHE A 22 9.80 -12.23 9.32
C PHE A 22 10.05 -10.96 8.51
N TRP A 23 9.00 -10.28 8.04
CA TRP A 23 9.17 -9.07 7.25
C TRP A 23 9.71 -7.88 8.04
N ASP A 24 9.36 -7.77 9.32
CA ASP A 24 9.95 -6.78 10.22
C ASP A 24 11.47 -7.01 10.36
N GLY A 25 11.88 -8.27 10.51
CA GLY A 25 13.29 -8.66 10.51
C GLY A 25 13.99 -8.37 9.19
N VAL A 26 13.39 -8.71 8.04
CA VAL A 26 13.94 -8.36 6.72
C VAL A 26 14.08 -6.84 6.59
N GLY A 27 13.06 -6.07 6.99
CA GLY A 27 13.12 -4.61 6.98
C GLY A 27 14.29 -4.10 7.82
N LEU A 28 14.42 -4.56 9.06
CA LEU A 28 15.47 -4.15 9.99
C LEU A 28 16.87 -4.49 9.46
N PHE A 29 17.10 -5.74 9.06
CA PHE A 29 18.45 -6.21 8.74
C PHE A 29 18.89 -5.93 7.30
N TRP A 30 17.97 -5.99 6.33
CA TRP A 30 18.32 -5.80 4.93
C TRP A 30 18.22 -4.35 4.48
N HIS A 31 17.22 -3.62 4.98
CA HIS A 31 16.93 -2.24 4.56
C HIS A 31 17.08 -1.22 5.70
N GLY A 32 17.60 -1.59 6.87
CA GLY A 32 17.71 -0.66 8.01
C GLY A 32 16.40 0.10 8.26
N TYR A 33 15.26 -0.59 8.13
CA TYR A 33 13.96 0.02 7.96
C TYR A 33 13.51 0.79 9.19
N GLU A 34 13.08 2.03 8.99
CA GLU A 34 12.52 2.91 10.01
C GLU A 34 11.13 3.38 9.61
N ILE A 35 10.30 3.67 10.60
CA ILE A 35 8.97 4.24 10.39
C ILE A 35 8.76 5.42 11.33
N THR A 36 8.37 6.56 10.77
CA THR A 36 7.98 7.76 11.51
C THR A 36 6.46 7.94 11.42
N GLY A 37 5.84 8.51 12.46
CA GLY A 37 4.40 8.77 12.46
C GLY A 37 3.53 7.54 12.67
N LEU A 38 4.07 6.43 13.20
CA LEU A 38 3.27 5.23 13.50
C LEU A 38 2.12 5.54 14.48
N GLU A 39 2.31 6.52 15.35
CA GLU A 39 1.30 7.09 16.24
C GLU A 39 0.10 7.72 15.51
N ASN A 40 0.24 8.10 14.24
CA ASN A 40 -0.87 8.62 13.43
C ASN A 40 -1.85 7.53 13.01
N LEU A 41 -1.47 6.24 13.08
CA LEU A 41 -2.40 5.14 12.91
C LEU A 41 -3.32 5.05 14.14
N PRO A 42 -4.66 5.07 13.94
CA PRO A 42 -5.57 5.00 15.07
C PRO A 42 -5.53 3.60 15.70
N GLU A 43 -5.64 3.56 17.03
CA GLU A 43 -5.70 2.31 17.80
C GLU A 43 -7.04 1.59 17.55
N GLU A 44 -8.11 2.36 17.38
CA GLU A 44 -9.47 1.88 17.11
C GLU A 44 -10.12 2.65 15.95
N GLY A 45 -11.10 2.03 15.29
CA GLY A 45 -11.81 2.64 14.14
C GLY A 45 -10.99 2.66 12.83
N PRO A 46 -11.58 3.13 11.73
CA PRO A 46 -10.99 3.03 10.41
C PRO A 46 -10.09 4.21 10.03
N ALA A 47 -9.15 3.95 9.13
CA ALA A 47 -8.40 4.98 8.41
C ALA A 47 -7.95 4.45 7.05
N LEU A 48 -7.88 5.35 6.07
CA LEU A 48 -7.33 5.06 4.76
C LEU A 48 -5.90 5.60 4.66
N ILE A 49 -4.93 4.74 4.48
CA ILE A 49 -3.56 5.11 4.16
C ILE A 49 -3.47 5.25 2.63
N VAL A 50 -3.01 6.41 2.15
CA VAL A 50 -2.79 6.65 0.72
C VAL A 50 -1.31 6.85 0.49
N THR A 51 -0.75 6.07 -0.44
CA THR A 51 0.71 6.00 -0.60
C THR A 51 1.19 6.05 -2.03
N TYR A 52 2.43 6.51 -2.18
CA TYR A 52 3.21 6.37 -3.40
C TYR A 52 3.54 4.89 -3.68
N HIS A 53 3.42 4.43 -4.93
CA HIS A 53 3.74 3.05 -5.30
C HIS A 53 5.22 2.89 -5.73
N GLY A 54 6.03 2.28 -4.86
CA GLY A 54 7.39 1.82 -5.19
C GLY A 54 7.43 0.81 -6.34
N THR A 55 8.61 0.55 -6.93
CA THR A 55 8.70 -0.37 -8.08
C THR A 55 8.27 -1.80 -7.74
N LEU A 56 8.68 -2.29 -6.57
CA LEU A 56 7.99 -3.37 -5.86
C LEU A 56 7.57 -2.83 -4.49
N PRO A 57 6.31 -3.04 -4.07
CA PRO A 57 5.75 -2.43 -2.86
C PRO A 57 6.19 -3.19 -1.59
N LEU A 58 7.50 -3.35 -1.39
CA LEU A 58 8.07 -4.10 -0.27
C LEU A 58 7.86 -3.37 1.06
N ASP A 59 7.89 -2.04 1.00
CA ASP A 59 7.55 -1.13 2.09
C ASP A 59 6.15 -1.38 2.65
N LEU A 60 5.18 -1.75 1.82
CA LEU A 60 3.84 -2.08 2.32
C LEU A 60 3.87 -3.28 3.27
N TYR A 61 4.69 -4.30 3.01
CA TYR A 61 4.84 -5.42 3.93
C TYR A 61 5.46 -4.97 5.26
N TYR A 62 6.41 -4.02 5.24
CA TYR A 62 7.00 -3.48 6.45
C TYR A 62 6.00 -2.68 7.27
N VAL A 63 5.22 -1.79 6.64
CA VAL A 63 4.17 -1.02 7.31
C VAL A 63 3.08 -1.93 7.89
N ILE A 64 2.61 -2.91 7.12
CA ILE A 64 1.62 -3.89 7.60
C ILE A 64 2.18 -4.68 8.79
N SER A 65 3.45 -5.08 8.72
CA SER A 65 4.12 -5.79 9.82
C SER A 65 4.23 -4.93 11.07
N LYS A 66 4.60 -3.66 10.93
CA LYS A 66 4.62 -2.70 12.06
C LYS A 66 3.22 -2.52 12.65
N GLY A 67 2.19 -2.43 11.82
CA GLY A 67 0.78 -2.38 12.25
C GLY A 67 0.38 -3.60 13.09
N ILE A 68 0.70 -4.80 12.62
CA ILE A 68 0.38 -6.06 13.33
C ILE A 68 1.16 -6.16 14.65
N LEU A 69 2.47 -5.90 14.63
CA LEU A 69 3.34 -6.16 15.78
C LEU A 69 3.18 -5.10 16.87
N PHE A 70 3.12 -3.82 16.51
CA PHE A 70 3.17 -2.69 17.44
C PHE A 70 1.81 -2.03 17.69
N LYS A 71 0.90 -2.07 16.71
CA LYS A 71 -0.47 -1.52 16.86
C LYS A 71 -1.53 -2.58 17.08
N LYS A 72 -1.19 -3.88 16.93
CA LYS A 72 -2.15 -5.01 16.98
C LYS A 72 -3.29 -4.85 15.97
N ARG A 73 -3.00 -4.20 14.85
CA ARG A 73 -3.97 -3.86 13.80
C ARG A 73 -3.48 -4.40 12.46
N THR A 74 -4.33 -5.17 11.77
CA THR A 74 -4.04 -5.55 10.39
C THR A 74 -4.41 -4.40 9.46
N ILE A 75 -3.47 -4.00 8.59
CA ILE A 75 -3.70 -3.04 7.52
C ILE A 75 -4.02 -3.85 6.26
N HIS A 76 -5.26 -3.75 5.78
CA HIS A 76 -5.67 -4.37 4.53
C HIS A 76 -5.11 -3.59 3.35
N CYS A 77 -4.86 -4.25 2.22
CA CYS A 77 -4.24 -3.62 1.05
C CYS A 77 -5.03 -3.93 -0.21
N VAL A 78 -5.22 -2.93 -1.07
CA VAL A 78 -5.81 -3.18 -2.40
C VAL A 78 -4.70 -3.56 -3.37
N ALA A 79 -4.81 -4.73 -3.98
CA ALA A 79 -3.85 -5.22 -4.97
C ALA A 79 -4.52 -5.36 -6.36
N ASP A 80 -3.72 -5.18 -7.41
CA ASP A 80 -4.20 -5.39 -8.78
C ASP A 80 -4.58 -6.87 -9.00
N LYS A 81 -5.61 -7.10 -9.82
CA LYS A 81 -6.13 -8.43 -10.15
C LYS A 81 -5.05 -9.39 -10.68
N PHE A 82 -3.99 -8.89 -11.33
CA PHE A 82 -2.91 -9.74 -11.83
C PHE A 82 -2.14 -10.46 -10.70
N VAL A 83 -2.02 -9.84 -9.51
CA VAL A 83 -1.29 -10.42 -8.37
C VAL A 83 -1.92 -11.75 -7.93
N PHE A 84 -3.25 -11.83 -7.99
CA PHE A 84 -4.00 -13.04 -7.64
C PHE A 84 -3.92 -14.15 -8.69
N LYS A 85 -3.38 -13.86 -9.88
CA LYS A 85 -3.12 -14.85 -10.92
C LYS A 85 -1.74 -15.51 -10.79
N ILE A 86 -0.88 -15.01 -9.89
CA ILE A 86 0.44 -15.57 -9.65
C ILE A 86 0.29 -16.88 -8.85
N PRO A 87 0.72 -18.03 -9.38
CA PRO A 87 0.64 -19.30 -8.67
C PRO A 87 1.35 -19.24 -7.32
N GLY A 88 0.68 -19.71 -6.26
CA GLY A 88 1.22 -19.71 -4.89
C GLY A 88 1.01 -18.43 -4.08
N TRP A 89 0.60 -17.32 -4.71
CA TRP A 89 0.50 -16.01 -4.01
C TRP A 89 -0.78 -15.82 -3.20
N GLY A 90 -1.85 -16.59 -3.46
CA GLY A 90 -3.15 -16.40 -2.81
C GLY A 90 -3.13 -16.55 -1.28
N LYS A 91 -2.30 -17.45 -0.73
CA LYS A 91 -2.15 -17.62 0.73
C LYS A 91 -1.45 -16.42 1.36
N MET A 92 -0.42 -15.88 0.71
CA MET A 92 0.28 -14.66 1.13
C MET A 92 -0.67 -13.45 1.12
N CYS A 93 -1.46 -13.28 0.05
CA CYS A 93 -2.44 -12.22 -0.03
C CYS A 93 -3.43 -12.25 1.14
N LYS A 94 -3.91 -13.45 1.54
CA LYS A 94 -4.83 -13.58 2.69
C LYS A 94 -4.18 -13.17 4.01
N VAL A 95 -2.89 -13.44 4.20
CA VAL A 95 -2.16 -13.05 5.41
C VAL A 95 -2.03 -11.54 5.52
N PHE A 96 -1.69 -10.86 4.42
CA PHE A 96 -1.53 -9.40 4.36
C PHE A 96 -2.84 -8.63 4.16
N GLY A 97 -3.99 -9.29 4.20
CA GLY A 97 -5.27 -8.64 3.91
C GLY A 97 -5.31 -8.01 2.51
N MET A 98 -4.60 -8.58 1.54
CA MET A 98 -4.57 -8.11 0.17
C MET A 98 -5.80 -8.62 -0.57
N THR A 99 -6.63 -7.70 -1.06
CA THR A 99 -7.84 -8.02 -1.83
C THR A 99 -7.84 -7.26 -3.16
N PRO A 100 -8.44 -7.83 -4.22
CA PRO A 100 -8.89 -6.99 -5.32
C PRO A 100 -10.07 -6.15 -4.80
N GLY A 101 -10.00 -4.84 -4.90
CA GLY A 101 -11.03 -3.95 -4.35
C GLY A 101 -11.67 -3.08 -5.42
N THR A 102 -13.00 -3.13 -5.52
CA THR A 102 -13.78 -2.03 -6.09
C THR A 102 -13.87 -0.88 -5.08
N VAL A 103 -14.40 0.28 -5.51
CA VAL A 103 -14.64 1.41 -4.59
C VAL A 103 -15.57 0.97 -3.45
N ASP A 104 -16.63 0.23 -3.74
CA ASP A 104 -17.60 -0.22 -2.75
C ASP A 104 -16.99 -1.22 -1.76
N ASP A 105 -16.13 -2.13 -2.22
CA ASP A 105 -15.41 -3.07 -1.35
C ASP A 105 -14.50 -2.33 -0.36
N CYS A 106 -13.82 -1.29 -0.84
CA CYS A 106 -12.95 -0.46 -0.01
C CYS A 106 -13.76 0.33 1.03
N ILE A 107 -14.87 0.95 0.62
CA ILE A 107 -15.78 1.67 1.52
C ILE A 107 -16.31 0.72 2.59
N LYS A 108 -16.75 -0.48 2.20
CA LYS A 108 -17.23 -1.49 3.14
C LYS A 108 -16.15 -1.89 4.15
N THR A 109 -14.95 -2.20 3.67
CA THR A 109 -13.80 -2.55 4.54
C THR A 109 -13.53 -1.47 5.59
N LEU A 110 -13.58 -0.20 5.19
CA LEU A 110 -13.41 0.94 6.09
C LEU A 110 -14.61 1.09 7.04
N LYS A 111 -15.85 0.93 6.58
CA LYS A 111 -17.05 0.99 7.44
C LYS A 111 -17.09 -0.14 8.47
N ASP A 112 -16.46 -1.28 8.18
CA ASP A 112 -16.27 -2.40 9.12
C ASP A 112 -15.17 -2.10 10.16
N GLY A 113 -14.59 -0.89 10.16
CA GLY A 113 -13.64 -0.41 11.17
C GLY A 113 -12.18 -0.78 10.90
N HIS A 114 -11.86 -1.32 9.72
CA HIS A 114 -10.51 -1.74 9.37
C HIS A 114 -9.62 -0.59 8.86
N LEU A 115 -8.31 -0.79 8.96
CA LEU A 115 -7.33 0.04 8.26
C LEU A 115 -7.17 -0.47 6.82
N LEU A 116 -7.09 0.43 5.85
CA LEU A 116 -6.90 0.10 4.44
C LEU A 116 -5.74 0.93 3.86
N ILE A 117 -4.89 0.33 3.02
CA ILE A 117 -3.86 1.03 2.26
C ILE A 117 -4.12 0.94 0.76
N ILE A 118 -4.03 2.08 0.08
CA ILE A 118 -4.21 2.19 -1.38
C ILE A 118 -3.06 2.99 -1.95
N ALA A 119 -2.49 2.49 -3.05
CA ALA A 119 -1.51 3.21 -3.85
C ALA A 119 -2.16 3.61 -5.21
N PRO A 120 -2.65 4.87 -5.37
CA PRO A 120 -3.49 5.24 -6.51
C PRO A 120 -2.80 5.10 -7.87
N GLY A 121 -1.48 5.33 -7.92
CA GLY A 121 -0.66 5.17 -9.12
C GLY A 121 -0.52 3.70 -9.57
N GLY A 122 -0.68 2.75 -8.65
CA GLY A 122 -0.69 1.31 -8.92
C GLY A 122 0.51 0.84 -9.74
N VAL A 123 0.29 -0.21 -10.54
CA VAL A 123 1.31 -0.82 -11.42
C VAL A 123 1.92 0.17 -12.41
N ARG A 124 1.14 1.17 -12.86
CA ARG A 124 1.63 2.19 -13.80
C ARG A 124 2.73 3.04 -13.17
N GLU A 125 2.50 3.50 -11.95
CA GLU A 125 3.46 4.27 -11.17
C GLU A 125 4.67 3.41 -10.81
N ALA A 126 4.43 2.19 -10.32
CA ALA A 126 5.47 1.22 -9.99
C ALA A 126 6.51 1.06 -11.12
N LEU A 127 6.01 0.82 -12.34
CA LEU A 127 6.85 0.52 -13.49
C LEU A 127 7.44 1.77 -14.18
N PHE A 128 6.76 2.91 -14.15
CA PHE A 128 7.10 4.02 -15.05
C PHE A 128 7.31 5.38 -14.40
N SER A 129 7.11 5.52 -13.09
CA SER A 129 7.49 6.77 -12.43
C SER A 129 9.01 6.98 -12.51
N ASN A 130 9.44 8.23 -12.37
CA ASN A 130 10.84 8.59 -12.39
C ASN A 130 11.49 8.34 -11.01
N PRO A 131 12.54 7.50 -10.92
CA PRO A 131 13.17 7.15 -9.65
C PRO A 131 13.95 8.30 -9.00
N VAL A 132 14.22 9.39 -9.73
CA VAL A 132 15.00 10.52 -9.18
C VAL A 132 14.13 11.47 -8.36
N ASN A 133 12.90 11.73 -8.81
CA ASN A 133 12.00 12.72 -8.20
C ASN A 133 10.70 12.13 -7.67
N TYR A 134 10.53 10.79 -7.73
CA TYR A 134 9.37 10.08 -7.20
C TYR A 134 8.02 10.61 -7.72
N GLU A 135 7.98 11.08 -8.98
CA GLU A 135 6.78 11.67 -9.59
C GLU A 135 5.55 10.75 -9.45
N THR A 136 4.47 11.25 -8.85
CA THR A 136 3.20 10.54 -8.76
C THR A 136 2.54 10.46 -10.13
N ILE A 137 2.07 9.26 -10.50
CA ILE A 137 1.40 8.99 -11.78
C ILE A 137 -0.04 8.53 -11.53
N TRP A 138 -0.80 9.37 -10.82
CA TRP A 138 -2.19 9.06 -10.50
C TRP A 138 -3.12 9.37 -11.68
N GLY A 139 -2.78 10.38 -12.51
CA GLY A 139 -3.58 10.77 -13.68
C GLY A 139 -5.03 11.08 -13.31
N ASN A 140 -5.99 10.54 -14.06
CA ASN A 140 -7.43 10.73 -13.82
C ASN A 140 -8.03 9.65 -12.89
N ARG A 141 -7.20 8.96 -12.09
CA ARG A 141 -7.67 7.92 -11.17
C ARG A 141 -8.24 8.55 -9.91
N LEU A 142 -9.56 8.61 -9.85
CA LEU A 142 -10.31 9.18 -8.73
C LEU A 142 -10.96 8.13 -7.82
N GLY A 143 -10.67 6.84 -8.05
CA GLY A 143 -11.28 5.74 -7.29
C GLY A 143 -11.03 5.84 -5.79
N PHE A 144 -9.78 6.06 -5.37
CA PHE A 144 -9.46 6.22 -3.94
C PHE A 144 -10.13 7.47 -3.34
N ALA A 145 -10.22 8.58 -4.09
CA ALA A 145 -10.89 9.78 -3.62
C ALA A 145 -12.39 9.55 -3.41
N LYS A 146 -13.04 8.75 -4.26
CA LYS A 146 -14.42 8.28 -4.04
C LYS A 146 -14.55 7.40 -2.80
N VAL A 147 -13.54 6.57 -2.49
CA VAL A 147 -13.48 5.80 -1.25
C VAL A 147 -13.42 6.72 -0.04
N VAL A 148 -12.56 7.75 -0.07
CA VAL A 148 -12.45 8.75 1.01
C VAL A 148 -13.80 9.41 1.29
N ILE A 149 -14.44 9.94 0.25
CA ILE A 149 -15.73 10.64 0.37
C ILE A 149 -16.84 9.69 0.85
N GLY A 150 -16.92 8.47 0.28
CA GLY A 150 -17.99 7.53 0.57
C GLY A 150 -17.84 6.79 1.92
N ALA A 151 -16.63 6.69 2.45
CA ALA A 151 -16.34 6.09 3.75
C ALA A 151 -16.33 7.12 4.88
N ASP A 152 -16.08 8.40 4.60
CA ASP A 152 -15.95 9.48 5.59
C ASP A 152 -14.94 9.14 6.70
N VAL A 153 -13.73 8.76 6.29
CA VAL A 153 -12.65 8.31 7.19
C VAL A 153 -11.44 9.22 7.12
N PRO A 154 -10.62 9.29 8.20
CA PRO A 154 -9.33 9.95 8.14
C PRO A 154 -8.41 9.33 7.08
N VAL A 155 -7.68 10.18 6.36
CA VAL A 155 -6.70 9.80 5.34
C VAL A 155 -5.30 10.07 5.85
N ILE A 156 -4.46 9.04 5.86
CA ILE A 156 -3.07 9.14 6.31
C ILE A 156 -2.18 9.08 5.06
N PRO A 157 -1.54 10.20 4.65
CA PRO A 157 -0.60 10.19 3.55
C PRO A 157 0.66 9.43 3.97
N MET A 158 1.19 8.61 3.07
CA MET A 158 2.36 7.78 3.33
C MET A 158 3.37 7.86 2.18
N PHE A 159 4.63 8.04 2.52
CA PHE A 159 5.75 7.98 1.58
C PHE A 159 6.88 7.14 2.14
N THR A 160 7.61 6.42 1.28
CA THR A 160 8.78 5.64 1.67
C THR A 160 10.00 6.05 0.86
N GLU A 161 11.00 6.57 1.55
CA GLU A 161 12.30 6.90 0.97
C GLU A 161 12.99 5.64 0.41
N ASN A 162 13.72 5.82 -0.69
CA ASN A 162 14.56 4.78 -1.31
C ASN A 162 13.82 3.50 -1.74
N CYS A 163 12.48 3.46 -1.69
CA CYS A 163 11.69 2.30 -2.14
C CYS A 163 11.94 1.97 -3.62
N ARG A 164 12.43 2.93 -4.40
CA ARG A 164 12.82 2.77 -5.81
C ARG A 164 14.31 2.60 -6.04
N ASP A 165 15.10 2.81 -5.00
CA ASP A 165 16.50 2.44 -5.02
C ASP A 165 16.66 0.96 -4.68
N ALA A 166 15.78 0.41 -3.83
CA ALA A 166 15.70 -1.02 -3.55
C ALA A 166 15.38 -1.84 -4.81
N PHE A 167 14.41 -1.38 -5.63
CA PHE A 167 14.01 -2.02 -6.87
C PHE A 167 13.86 -1.02 -8.01
N ARG A 168 14.40 -1.36 -9.18
CA ARG A 168 14.48 -0.48 -10.34
C ARG A 168 13.95 -1.18 -11.59
N THR A 169 13.49 -0.35 -12.51
CA THR A 169 13.18 -0.74 -13.89
C THR A 169 14.24 -0.16 -14.83
N PRO A 170 14.82 -0.94 -15.76
CA PRO A 170 15.83 -0.42 -16.69
C PRO A 170 15.29 0.77 -17.49
N ARG A 171 16.11 1.81 -17.70
CA ARG A 171 15.70 3.01 -18.44
C ARG A 171 15.17 2.67 -19.84
N TRP A 172 15.84 1.77 -20.54
CA TRP A 172 15.41 1.28 -21.85
C TRP A 172 14.09 0.49 -21.77
N GLY A 173 13.91 -0.32 -20.72
CA GLY A 173 12.69 -1.10 -20.50
C GLY A 173 11.48 -0.19 -20.31
N ARG A 174 11.61 0.86 -19.49
CA ARG A 174 10.54 1.85 -19.32
C ARG A 174 10.09 2.48 -20.63
N ARG A 175 11.04 2.86 -21.50
CA ARG A 175 10.73 3.47 -22.80
C ARG A 175 10.05 2.47 -23.75
N LEU A 176 10.54 1.23 -23.80
CA LEU A 176 10.03 0.19 -24.70
C LEU A 176 8.65 -0.34 -24.27
N PHE A 177 8.46 -0.62 -22.98
CA PHE A 177 7.28 -1.30 -22.47
C PHE A 177 6.14 -0.36 -22.08
N ARG A 178 6.36 0.96 -21.95
CA ARG A 178 5.30 1.91 -21.61
C ARG A 178 4.15 1.91 -22.63
N PRO A 179 4.36 2.06 -23.95
CA PRO A 179 3.26 2.02 -24.92
C PRO A 179 2.49 0.69 -24.89
N LEU A 180 3.21 -0.42 -24.75
CA LEU A 180 2.61 -1.75 -24.64
C LEU A 180 1.74 -1.88 -23.39
N TYR A 181 2.22 -1.40 -22.24
CA TYR A 181 1.47 -1.40 -20.99
C TYR A 181 0.23 -0.52 -21.09
N GLU A 182 0.29 0.67 -21.69
CA GLU A 182 -0.88 1.54 -21.83
C GLU A 182 -1.98 0.89 -22.69
N LYS A 183 -1.60 0.08 -23.69
CA LYS A 183 -2.53 -0.67 -24.55
C LYS A 183 -3.08 -1.94 -23.89
N THR A 184 -2.25 -2.71 -23.21
CA THR A 184 -2.58 -4.08 -22.78
C THR A 184 -2.78 -4.24 -21.28
N ARG A 185 -2.30 -3.29 -20.48
CA ARG A 185 -2.21 -3.36 -19.01
C ARG A 185 -1.40 -4.56 -18.47
N LEU A 186 -0.57 -5.19 -19.31
CA LEU A 186 0.30 -6.29 -18.90
C LEU A 186 1.63 -5.75 -18.32
N PRO A 187 2.00 -6.11 -17.08
CA PRO A 187 3.22 -5.61 -16.41
C PRO A 187 4.48 -6.33 -16.90
N LEU A 188 4.85 -6.12 -18.17
CA LEU A 188 5.98 -6.81 -18.82
C LEU A 188 7.33 -6.08 -18.67
N CYS A 189 7.35 -4.89 -18.05
CA CYS A 189 8.58 -4.14 -17.86
C CYS A 189 9.48 -4.88 -16.86
N PRO A 190 10.72 -5.25 -17.23
CA PRO A 190 11.63 -5.94 -16.32
C PRO A 190 11.91 -5.12 -15.05
N ILE A 191 11.96 -5.81 -13.92
CA ILE A 191 12.35 -5.25 -12.63
C ILE A 191 13.62 -5.97 -12.19
N TYR A 192 14.58 -5.23 -11.65
CA TYR A 192 15.78 -5.76 -11.01
C TYR A 192 16.03 -5.01 -9.70
N GLY A 193 16.78 -5.62 -8.79
CA GLY A 193 17.10 -5.01 -7.50
C GLY A 193 17.03 -6.02 -6.37
N GLY A 194 16.47 -5.59 -5.24
CA GLY A 194 16.69 -6.20 -3.93
C GLY A 194 17.94 -5.62 -3.26
N PHE A 195 18.30 -4.38 -3.59
CA PHE A 195 19.50 -3.74 -3.05
C PHE A 195 19.30 -3.38 -1.56
N PRO A 196 20.31 -3.60 -0.71
CA PRO A 196 20.23 -3.30 0.72
C PRO A 196 20.39 -1.79 0.95
N VAL A 197 19.33 -1.03 0.69
CA VAL A 197 19.29 0.43 0.89
C VAL A 197 18.46 0.78 2.11
N LYS A 198 18.81 1.87 2.81
CA LYS A 198 18.01 2.34 3.94
C LYS A 198 16.61 2.73 3.46
N MET A 199 15.55 2.21 4.06
CA MET A 199 14.18 2.62 3.76
C MET A 199 13.54 3.27 4.98
N VAL A 200 13.02 4.49 4.82
CA VAL A 200 12.32 5.22 5.87
C VAL A 200 10.91 5.51 5.39
N THR A 201 9.91 4.95 6.07
CA THR A 201 8.51 5.27 5.79
C THR A 201 8.04 6.38 6.71
N HIS A 202 7.38 7.38 6.13
CA HIS A 202 6.74 8.47 6.83
C HIS A 202 5.23 8.33 6.74
N LEU A 203 4.57 8.29 7.89
CA LEU A 203 3.12 8.37 8.01
C LEU A 203 2.74 9.79 8.47
N GLY A 204 2.10 10.54 7.59
CA GLY A 204 1.70 11.92 7.87
C GLY A 204 0.53 12.04 8.83
N LYS A 205 0.22 13.29 9.18
CA LYS A 205 -0.95 13.59 10.01
C LYS A 205 -2.24 13.20 9.29
N PRO A 206 -3.24 12.65 10.02
CA PRO A 206 -4.53 12.32 9.42
C PRO A 206 -5.24 13.56 8.86
N LEU A 207 -5.60 13.48 7.58
CA LEU A 207 -6.41 14.47 6.88
C LEU A 207 -7.88 14.09 7.00
N LYS A 208 -8.76 15.07 7.16
CA LYS A 208 -10.21 14.89 7.08
C LYS A 208 -10.76 15.74 5.94
N PHE A 209 -11.75 15.21 5.26
CA PHE A 209 -12.39 15.87 4.13
C PHE A 209 -13.85 16.15 4.46
N SER A 210 -14.40 17.21 3.86
CA SER A 210 -15.82 17.50 3.97
C SER A 210 -16.60 16.54 3.08
N SER A 211 -17.85 16.23 3.46
CA SER A 211 -18.78 15.48 2.60
C SER A 211 -19.03 16.16 1.24
N ASN A 212 -18.78 17.46 1.16
CA ASN A 212 -18.97 18.26 -0.06
C ASN A 212 -17.69 18.36 -0.92
N SER A 213 -16.57 17.79 -0.47
CA SER A 213 -15.32 17.81 -1.24
C SER A 213 -15.46 17.01 -2.53
N THR A 214 -14.94 17.55 -3.62
CA THR A 214 -14.91 16.82 -4.90
C THR A 214 -13.79 15.77 -4.91
N PRO A 215 -13.93 14.66 -5.67
CA PRO A 215 -12.85 13.68 -5.79
C PRO A 215 -11.52 14.28 -6.26
N GLU A 216 -11.57 15.31 -7.10
CA GLU A 216 -10.40 16.03 -7.61
C GLU A 216 -9.70 16.85 -6.51
N GLU A 217 -10.46 17.55 -5.66
CA GLU A 217 -9.92 18.27 -4.50
C GLU A 217 -9.25 17.30 -3.52
N VAL A 218 -9.93 16.21 -3.18
CA VAL A 218 -9.38 15.16 -2.33
C VAL A 218 -8.07 14.63 -2.93
N LYS A 219 -8.08 14.32 -4.23
CA LYS A 219 -6.89 13.83 -4.91
C LYS A 219 -5.73 14.81 -4.79
N ASN A 220 -5.93 16.08 -5.14
CA ASN A 220 -4.88 17.09 -5.17
C ASN A 220 -4.28 17.35 -3.78
N GLN A 221 -5.13 17.40 -2.74
CA GLN A 221 -4.67 17.59 -1.37
C GLN A 221 -3.87 16.39 -0.86
N VAL A 222 -4.34 15.16 -1.10
CA VAL A 222 -3.63 13.95 -0.69
C VAL A 222 -2.33 13.77 -1.48
N GLU A 223 -2.33 14.06 -2.79
CA GLU A 223 -1.13 14.01 -3.64
C GLU A 223 -0.06 14.99 -3.14
N THR A 224 -0.47 16.22 -2.81
CA THR A 224 0.42 17.21 -2.18
C THR A 224 0.97 16.68 -0.87
N ALA A 225 0.12 16.11 0.00
CA ALA A 225 0.53 15.60 1.30
C ALA A 225 1.45 14.37 1.23
N VAL A 226 1.39 13.57 0.15
CA VAL A 226 2.33 12.47 -0.10
C VAL A 226 3.68 12.98 -0.64
N ASN A 227 3.69 14.12 -1.34
CA ASN A 227 4.88 14.66 -2.01
C ASN A 227 5.70 15.65 -1.15
N ILE A 228 5.31 15.92 0.10
CA ILE A 228 6.03 16.83 1.02
C ILE A 228 7.07 16.14 1.92
N PHE A 229 7.20 14.82 1.81
CA PHE A 229 8.19 14.03 2.56
C PHE A 229 9.54 14.00 1.84
#